data_AF-A0A4U9VNV4-F1
#
_entry.id   AF-A0A4U9VNV4-F1
#
_cell.length_a   1.000
_cell.length_b   1.000
_cell.length_c   1.000
_cell.angle_alpha   90.00
_cell.angle_beta   90.00
_cell.angle_gamma   90.00
#
_symmetry.space_group_name_H-M   'P 1'
#
loop_
_entity.id
_entity.type
_entity.pdbx_description
1 polymer ?
#
loop_
_entity_poly.entity_id
_entity_poly.type
_entity_poly.pdbx_seq_one_letter_code
_entity_poly.pdbx_strand_id
1 'polypeptide(L)' 'MTNSRYGWMNIAARTVTRARKKALKGMAADDIVTLVKDAGLKGRGGAGFSTGLKWSLMPKDESMNIRYLLCKRR' A
#
# COMPACT_ATOMS: atom_id res chain seq x y z
N MET A 1 -9.27 36.38 4.28
CA MET A 1 -8.18 35.47 4.70
C MET A 1 -8.63 34.05 4.45
N THR A 2 -8.09 33.43 3.41
CA THR A 2 -8.76 32.38 2.65
C THR A 2 -8.58 30.99 3.25
N ASN A 3 -9.66 30.24 3.06
CA ASN A 3 -9.98 28.85 3.37
C ASN A 3 -9.00 27.79 2.79
N SER A 4 -7.69 28.02 2.83
CA SER A 4 -6.71 27.19 2.13
C SER A 4 -6.45 25.87 2.87
N ARG A 5 -6.35 25.87 4.20
CA ARG A 5 -6.00 24.67 4.99
C ARG A 5 -6.98 23.49 4.85
N TYR A 6 -8.29 23.77 4.73
CA TYR A 6 -9.31 22.72 4.51
C TYR A 6 -9.37 22.21 3.07
N GLY A 7 -8.88 23.00 2.10
CA GLY A 7 -8.82 22.59 0.69
C GLY A 7 -7.87 21.42 0.45
N TRP A 8 -6.66 21.46 1.03
CA TRP A 8 -5.66 20.39 0.90
C TRP A 8 -6.09 19.09 1.57
N MET A 9 -6.70 19.17 2.76
CA MET A 9 -7.21 17.99 3.48
C MET A 9 -8.33 17.29 2.69
N ASN A 10 -9.23 18.04 2.05
CA ASN A 10 -10.27 17.49 1.19
C ASN A 10 -9.71 16.87 -0.10
N ILE A 11 -8.67 17.46 -0.70
CA ILE A 11 -8.01 16.88 -1.89
C ILE A 11 -7.31 15.57 -1.51
N ALA A 12 -6.53 15.55 -0.43
CA ALA A 12 -5.82 14.35 0.03
C ALA A 12 -6.78 13.20 0.42
N ALA A 13 -7.87 13.51 1.12
CA ALA A 13 -8.88 12.50 1.46
C ALA A 13 -9.60 11.94 0.22
N ARG A 14 -9.87 12.79 -0.77
CA ARG A 14 -10.49 12.38 -2.05
C ARG A 14 -9.55 11.54 -2.92
N THR A 15 -8.25 11.83 -2.96
CA THR A 15 -7.30 11.06 -3.77
C THR A 15 -6.98 9.70 -3.15
N VAL A 16 -6.84 9.62 -1.82
CA VAL A 16 -6.58 8.36 -1.09
C VAL A 16 -7.73 7.36 -1.27
N THR A 17 -8.98 7.82 -1.15
CA THR A 17 -10.15 6.95 -1.33
C THR A 17 -10.28 6.43 -2.76
N ARG A 18 -9.86 7.21 -3.77
CA ARG A 18 -9.85 6.78 -5.18
C ARG A 18 -8.80 5.71 -5.45
N ALA A 19 -7.56 5.91 -4.97
CA ALA A 19 -6.48 4.94 -5.14
C ALA A 19 -6.80 3.59 -4.48
N ARG A 20 -7.34 3.62 -3.24
CA ARG A 20 -7.80 2.41 -2.54
C ARG A 20 -8.87 1.65 -3.32
N LYS A 21 -9.88 2.34 -3.86
CA LYS A 21 -10.95 1.70 -4.65
C LYS A 21 -10.40 1.02 -5.90
N LYS A 22 -9.45 1.65 -6.59
CA LYS A 22 -8.80 1.08 -7.78
C LYS A 22 -8.04 -0.21 -7.45
N ALA A 23 -7.21 -0.18 -6.40
CA ALA A 23 -6.41 -1.34 -6.01
C ALA A 23 -7.28 -2.52 -5.55
N LEU A 24 -8.35 -2.28 -4.78
CA LEU A 24 -9.17 -3.36 -4.24
C LEU A 24 -10.16 -3.96 -5.24
N LYS A 25 -10.61 -3.21 -6.25
CA LYS A 25 -11.66 -3.66 -7.18
C LYS A 25 -11.19 -3.91 -8.60
N GLY A 26 -10.00 -3.45 -8.98
CA GLY A 26 -9.58 -3.39 -10.38
C GLY A 26 -8.17 -3.87 -10.67
N MET A 27 -7.48 -4.52 -9.72
CA MET A 27 -6.13 -5.05 -9.92
C MET A 27 -6.00 -6.42 -9.26
N ALA A 28 -5.26 -7.34 -9.89
CA ALA A 28 -4.88 -8.58 -9.24
C ALA A 28 -3.81 -8.32 -8.16
N ALA A 29 -3.75 -9.18 -7.15
CA ALA A 29 -2.76 -9.04 -6.08
C ALA A 29 -1.32 -9.08 -6.60
N ASP A 30 -1.04 -9.94 -7.58
CA ASP A 30 0.28 -10.07 -8.20
C ASP A 30 0.68 -8.79 -8.97
N ASP A 31 -0.28 -8.11 -9.62
CA ASP A 31 -0.03 -6.84 -10.31
C ASP A 31 0.35 -5.73 -9.31
N ILE A 32 -0.31 -5.71 -8.16
CA ILE A 32 -0.02 -4.76 -7.09
C ILE A 32 1.38 -5.00 -6.53
N VAL A 33 1.76 -6.27 -6.31
CA VAL A 33 3.11 -6.62 -5.82
C VAL A 33 4.17 -6.19 -6.84
N THR A 34 3.93 -6.41 -8.14
CA THR A 34 4.85 -6.00 -9.22
C THR A 34 4.99 -4.48 -9.28
N LEU A 35 3.87 -3.74 -9.23
CA LEU A 35 3.89 -2.28 -9.21
C LEU A 35 4.68 -1.72 -8.02
N VAL A 36 4.57 -2.34 -6.84
CA VAL A 36 5.32 -1.92 -5.63
C VAL A 36 6.80 -2.28 -5.71
N LYS A 37 7.16 -3.38 -6.41
CA LYS A 37 8.56 -3.71 -6.72
C LYS A 37 9.15 -2.65 -7.66
N ASP A 38 8.45 -2.33 -8.75
CA ASP A 38 8.91 -1.38 -9.76
C ASP A 38 9.02 0.04 -9.21
N ALA A 39 8.12 0.42 -8.29
CA ALA A 39 8.19 1.70 -7.57
C ALA A 39 9.41 1.81 -6.63
N GLY A 40 10.17 0.73 -6.41
CA GLY A 40 11.36 0.75 -5.57
C GLY A 40 11.05 1.07 -4.11
N LEU A 41 9.85 0.74 -3.62
CA LEU A 41 9.42 1.12 -2.28
C LEU A 41 10.24 0.39 -1.20
N LYS A 42 11.15 1.12 -0.57
CA LYS A 42 11.97 0.62 0.54
C LYS A 42 11.28 0.78 1.89
N GLY A 43 11.39 -0.26 2.74
CA GLY A 43 10.90 -0.23 4.10
C GLY A 43 11.52 0.92 4.91
N ARG A 44 10.69 1.69 5.59
CA ARG A 44 11.10 2.87 6.38
C ARG A 44 11.53 2.56 7.82
N GLY A 45 11.59 1.28 8.19
CA GLY A 45 12.03 0.82 9.53
C GLY A 45 13.54 0.61 9.67
N GLY A 46 14.38 1.38 8.97
CA GLY A 46 15.84 1.35 9.10
C GLY A 46 16.59 0.32 8.24
N ALA A 47 16.02 -0.85 7.94
CA ALA A 47 16.71 -1.90 7.17
C ALA A 47 16.75 -1.69 5.64
N GLY A 48 15.97 -0.76 5.10
CA GLY A 48 15.98 -0.46 3.65
C GLY A 48 15.50 -1.58 2.72
N PHE A 49 14.92 -2.66 3.25
CA PHE A 49 14.46 -3.83 2.48
C PHE A 49 13.38 -3.47 1.45
N SER A 50 13.40 -4.07 0.26
CA SER A 50 12.37 -3.85 -0.77
C SER A 50 11.03 -4.42 -0.33
N THR A 51 10.03 -3.56 -0.19
CA THR A 51 8.69 -3.92 0.26
C THR A 51 8.02 -4.88 -0.73
N GLY A 52 8.20 -4.64 -2.03
CA GLY A 52 7.64 -5.51 -3.06
C GLY A 52 8.25 -6.91 -3.05
N LEU A 53 9.56 -7.05 -2.77
CA LEU A 53 10.21 -8.35 -2.60
C LEU A 53 9.65 -9.07 -1.36
N LYS A 54 9.49 -8.37 -0.24
CA LYS A 54 8.90 -8.92 0.98
C LYS A 54 7.52 -9.50 0.74
N TRP A 55 6.67 -8.82 -0.04
CA TRP A 55 5.32 -9.28 -0.32
C TRP A 55 5.29 -10.50 -1.24
N SER A 56 6.22 -10.62 -2.20
CA SER A 56 6.30 -11.81 -3.05
C SER A 56 6.76 -13.08 -2.35
N LEU A 57 7.34 -12.97 -1.16
CA LEU A 57 7.72 -14.12 -0.33
C LEU A 57 6.55 -14.69 0.47
N MET A 58 5.36 -14.07 0.41
CA MET A 58 4.19 -14.63 1.06
C MET A 58 3.69 -15.88 0.32
N PRO A 59 3.36 -16.97 1.03
CA PRO A 59 2.84 -18.17 0.41
C PRO A 59 1.53 -17.86 -0.32
N LYS A 60 1.45 -18.29 -1.59
CA LYS A 60 0.25 -18.16 -2.42
C LYS A 60 -0.82 -19.19 -2.10
N ASP A 61 -0.47 -20.20 -1.32
CA ASP A 61 -1.39 -21.25 -0.92
C ASP A 61 -2.55 -20.68 -0.07
N GLU A 62 -3.76 -21.04 -0.47
CA GLU A 62 -5.02 -20.65 0.16
C GLU A 62 -5.36 -21.56 1.36
N SER A 63 -4.64 -22.68 1.53
CA SER A 63 -4.80 -23.59 2.67
C SER A 63 -4.59 -22.91 4.03
N MET A 64 -3.83 -21.80 4.07
CA MET A 64 -3.73 -20.91 5.22
C MET A 64 -4.74 -19.77 5.13
N ASN A 65 -5.93 -20.02 5.69
CA ASN A 65 -7.09 -19.11 5.62
C ASN A 65 -6.94 -17.79 6.40
N ILE A 66 -5.96 -17.65 7.30
CA ILE A 66 -5.81 -16.45 8.15
C ILE A 66 -4.43 -15.85 7.99
N ARG A 67 -4.38 -14.57 7.61
CA ARG A 67 -3.15 -13.79 7.44
C ARG A 67 -3.22 -12.53 8.28
N TYR A 68 -2.13 -12.21 8.98
CA TYR A 68 -2.07 -11.03 9.84
C TYR A 68 -1.20 -9.93 9.20
N LEU A 69 -1.72 -8.70 9.22
CA LEU A 69 -0.97 -7.51 8.84
C LEU A 69 -0.61 -6.72 10.10
N LEU A 70 0.69 -6.66 10.42
CA LEU A 70 1.19 -5.87 11.53
C LEU A 70 1.76 -4.54 11.04
N CYS A 71 1.10 -3.44 11.40
CA CYS A 71 1.64 -2.09 11.19
C CYS A 71 2.53 -1.71 12.37
N LYS A 72 3.82 -1.48 12.11
CA LYS A 72 4.74 -0.92 13.11
C LYS A 72 4.55 0.59 13.15
N ARG A 73 4.22 1.13 14.32
CA ARG A 73 4.06 2.57 14.58
C ARG A 73 5.28 3.12 15.32
N ARG A 74 6.48 2.76 14.88
CA ARG A 74 7.78 3.38 15.22
C ARG A 74 8.87 2.66 14.45
#